data_AF-A0A5S4ZQH4-F1
#
_entry.id   AF-A0A5S4ZQH4-F1
#
_cell.length_a   1.000
_cell.length_b   1.000
_cell.length_c   1.000
_cell.angle_alpha   90.00
_cell.angle_beta   90.00
_cell.angle_gamma   90.00
#
_symmetry.space_group_name_H-M   'P 1'
#
loop_
_entity.id
_entity.type
_entity.pdbx_description
1 polymer ?
#
loop_
_entity_poly.entity_id
_entity_poly.type
_entity_poly.pdbx_seq_one_letter_code
_entity_poly.pdbx_strand_id
1 'polypeptide(L)'
;MIALQSGLEGQIWQIILDSYRYDEDTYLFLNDFRNQGAARWALQRARNIESDLVFMKYRQGINIPNGTIRDANIVRRVLELAAYGADSGKYLGPSDDRLVRGVV
;
A
#
# COMPACT_ATOMS: atom_id res chain seq x y z
N MET A 1 14.01 15.19 -18.31
CA MET A 1 13.26 14.17 -19.08
C MET A 1 13.76 12.82 -18.61
N ILE A 2 12.96 12.05 -17.88
CA ILE A 2 13.39 10.73 -17.38
C ILE A 2 13.18 9.71 -18.49
N ALA A 3 14.23 9.00 -18.90
CA ALA A 3 14.15 7.98 -19.93
C ALA A 3 13.34 6.77 -19.40
N LEU A 4 12.14 6.56 -19.93
CA LEU A 4 11.34 5.36 -19.69
C LEU A 4 12.08 4.15 -20.29
N GLN A 5 12.73 3.35 -19.45
CA GLN A 5 13.32 2.07 -19.85
C GLN A 5 12.23 1.02 -20.08
N SER A 6 12.38 0.19 -21.11
CA SER A 6 11.41 -0.83 -21.58
C SER A 6 11.24 -2.06 -20.66
N GLY A 7 11.50 -1.92 -19.36
CA GLY A 7 11.38 -2.98 -18.35
C GLY A 7 10.10 -2.87 -17.50
N LEU A 8 9.93 -3.80 -16.56
CA LEU A 8 8.82 -3.82 -15.59
C LEU A 8 8.68 -2.48 -14.86
N GLU A 9 9.79 -1.82 -14.52
CA GLU A 9 9.81 -0.48 -13.94
C GLU A 9 9.10 0.55 -14.83
N GLY A 10 9.41 0.59 -16.14
CA GLY A 10 8.76 1.50 -17.07
C GLY A 10 7.26 1.26 -17.22
N GLN A 11 6.83 -0.01 -17.16
CA GLN A 11 5.41 -0.36 -17.17
C GLN A 11 4.69 0.14 -15.91
N ILE A 12 5.30 -0.02 -14.74
CA ILE A 12 4.73 0.48 -13.48
C ILE A 12 4.67 2.01 -13.47
N TRP A 13 5.69 2.68 -14.01
CA TRP A 13 5.70 4.14 -14.13
C TRP A 13 4.57 4.64 -15.01
N GLN A 14 4.29 3.96 -16.12
CA GLN A 14 3.17 4.31 -16.99
C GLN A 14 1.83 4.19 -16.25
N ILE A 15 1.62 3.12 -15.48
CA ILE A 15 0.41 2.94 -14.66
C ILE A 15 0.24 4.09 -13.66
N ILE A 16 1.33 4.52 -13.01
CA ILE A 16 1.32 5.63 -12.05
C ILE A 16 0.94 6.94 -12.75
N LEU A 17 1.60 7.25 -13.88
CA LEU A 17 1.35 8.45 -14.68
C LEU A 17 -0.10 8.50 -15.20
N ASP A 18 -0.63 7.37 -15.66
CA ASP A 18 -2.01 7.26 -16.15
C ASP A 18 -3.03 7.50 -15.03
N SER A 19 -2.66 7.19 -13.78
CA SER A 19 -3.54 7.32 -12.61
C SER A 19 -3.56 8.73 -12.02
N TYR A 20 -2.40 9.39 -11.90
CA TYR A 20 -2.24 10.67 -11.19
C TYR A 20 -2.08 11.90 -12.10
N ARG A 21 -2.01 11.73 -13.42
CA ARG A 21 -1.65 12.79 -14.39
C ARG A 21 -0.20 13.28 -14.15
N TYR A 22 0.20 14.37 -14.82
CA TYR A 22 1.55 14.94 -14.69
C TYR A 22 1.58 16.10 -13.69
N ASP A 23 1.47 15.80 -12.39
CA ASP A 23 1.57 16.78 -11.30
C ASP A 23 2.79 16.54 -10.39
N GLU A 24 3.05 17.48 -9.46
CA GLU A 24 4.20 17.43 -8.55
C GLU A 24 4.21 16.16 -7.68
N ASP A 25 3.03 15.74 -7.21
CA ASP A 25 2.88 14.52 -6.43
C ASP A 25 3.32 13.30 -7.23
N THR A 26 2.94 13.22 -8.51
CA THR A 26 3.34 12.12 -9.40
C THR A 26 4.86 12.02 -9.51
N TYR A 27 5.58 13.15 -9.58
CA TYR A 27 7.05 13.13 -9.58
C TYR A 27 7.63 12.59 -8.28
N LEU A 28 7.03 12.92 -7.13
CA LEU A 28 7.43 12.36 -5.83
C LEU A 28 7.20 10.84 -5.80
N PHE A 29 6.08 10.35 -6.33
CA PHE A 29 5.80 8.92 -6.44
C PHE A 29 6.82 8.15 -7.29
N LEU A 30 7.20 8.71 -8.44
CA LEU A 30 8.16 8.08 -9.34
C LEU A 30 9.59 8.09 -8.76
N ASN A 31 9.98 9.17 -8.08
CA ASN A 31 11.28 9.24 -7.41
C ASN A 31 11.34 8.24 -6.24
N ASP A 32 10.27 8.15 -5.44
CA ASP A 32 10.13 7.19 -4.36
C ASP A 32 10.22 5.74 -4.87
N PHE A 33 9.54 5.43 -5.97
CA PHE A 33 9.62 4.13 -6.64
C PHE A 33 11.07 3.80 -7.02
N ARG A 34 11.77 4.75 -7.66
CA ARG A 34 13.14 4.55 -8.14
C ARG A 34 14.11 4.28 -6.98
N ASN A 35 13.94 4.99 -5.86
CA ASN A 35 14.84 4.87 -4.72
C ASN A 35 14.60 3.59 -3.90
N GLN A 36 13.35 3.13 -3.81
CA GLN A 36 13.01 1.95 -3.01
C GLN A 36 13.08 0.64 -3.81
N GLY A 37 12.87 0.71 -5.14
CA GLY A 37 12.60 -0.44 -5.97
C GLY A 37 11.15 -0.93 -5.85
N ALA A 38 10.68 -1.64 -6.88
CA ALA A 38 9.27 -1.98 -7.07
C ALA A 38 8.62 -2.70 -5.88
N ALA A 39 9.28 -3.74 -5.33
CA ALA A 39 8.73 -4.55 -4.26
C ALA A 39 8.53 -3.76 -2.96
N ARG A 40 9.52 -2.93 -2.59
CA ARG A 40 9.45 -2.12 -1.36
C ARG A 40 8.45 -0.98 -1.51
N TRP A 41 8.44 -0.32 -2.67
CA TRP A 41 7.45 0.70 -2.96
C TRP A 41 6.02 0.13 -2.90
N ALA A 42 5.77 -1.01 -3.54
CA ALA A 42 4.47 -1.67 -3.52
C ALA A 42 4.05 -2.06 -2.09
N LEU A 43 4.97 -2.59 -1.29
CA LEU A 43 4.73 -2.89 0.11
C LEU A 43 4.33 -1.65 0.91
N GLN A 44 5.03 -0.52 0.72
CA GLN A 44 4.70 0.72 1.41
C GLN A 44 3.29 1.19 1.04
N ARG A 45 2.88 1.08 -0.23
CA ARG A 45 1.52 1.42 -0.66
C ARG A 45 0.47 0.49 -0.06
N ALA A 46 0.73 -0.81 -0.02
CA ALA A 46 -0.16 -1.77 0.61
C ALA A 46 -0.33 -1.51 2.12
N ARG A 47 0.74 -1.13 2.82
CA ARG A 47 0.68 -0.70 4.24
C ARG A 47 -0.22 0.52 4.43
N ASN A 48 -0.06 1.53 3.58
CA ASN A 48 -0.88 2.74 3.67
C ASN A 48 -2.36 2.41 3.41
N ILE A 49 -2.66 1.62 2.37
CA ILE A 49 -4.04 1.22 2.04
C ILE A 49 -4.69 0.43 3.19
N GLU A 50 -3.98 -0.56 3.77
CA GLU A 50 -4.50 -1.30 4.93
C GLU A 50 -4.81 -0.35 6.10
N SER A 51 -3.87 0.56 6.41
CA SER A 51 -4.02 1.55 7.48
C SER A 51 -5.20 2.49 7.23
N ASP A 52 -5.35 2.99 6.01
CA ASP A 52 -6.43 3.92 5.63
C ASP A 52 -7.80 3.24 5.73
N LEU A 53 -7.93 2.00 5.24
CA LEU A 53 -9.16 1.22 5.36
C LEU A 53 -9.57 1.01 6.81
N VAL A 54 -8.60 0.68 7.67
CA VAL A 54 -8.81 0.51 9.11
C VAL A 54 -9.19 1.83 9.76
N PHE A 55 -8.50 2.93 9.44
CA PHE A 55 -8.79 4.25 9.98
C PHE A 55 -10.20 4.73 9.57
N MET A 56 -10.54 4.63 8.28
CA MET A 56 -11.86 4.97 7.76
C MET A 56 -12.96 4.19 8.48
N LYS A 57 -12.76 2.89 8.70
CA LYS A 57 -13.74 2.05 9.41
C LYS A 57 -13.88 2.44 10.88
N TYR A 58 -12.80 2.38 11.65
CA TYR A 58 -12.85 2.40 13.11
C TYR A 58 -12.77 3.82 13.71
N ARG A 59 -12.27 4.80 12.95
CA ARG A 59 -12.15 6.19 13.42
C ARG A 59 -13.16 7.12 12.76
N GLN A 60 -13.48 6.91 11.49
CA GLN A 60 -14.46 7.75 10.77
C GLN A 60 -15.85 7.12 10.66
N GLY A 61 -16.03 5.86 11.08
CA GLY A 61 -17.32 5.17 11.04
C GLY A 61 -17.81 4.82 9.64
N ILE A 62 -16.91 4.84 8.63
CA ILE A 62 -17.26 4.47 7.26
C ILE A 62 -17.52 2.95 7.21
N ASN A 63 -18.60 2.56 6.54
CA ASN A 63 -18.96 1.15 6.40
C ASN A 63 -18.04 0.41 5.43
N ILE A 64 -16.87 -0.01 5.92
CA ILE A 64 -15.92 -0.86 5.19
C ILE A 64 -16.12 -2.32 5.62
N PRO A 65 -16.37 -3.26 4.70
CA PRO A 65 -16.48 -4.69 5.05
C PRO A 65 -15.19 -5.23 5.68
N ASN A 66 -15.33 -6.10 6.69
CA ASN A 66 -14.18 -6.77 7.31
C ASN A 66 -13.36 -7.61 6.30
N GLY A 67 -14.01 -8.13 5.25
CA GLY A 67 -13.35 -8.83 4.15
C GLY A 67 -12.36 -7.94 3.41
N THR A 68 -12.72 -6.69 3.11
CA THR A 68 -11.84 -5.74 2.41
C THR A 68 -10.55 -5.44 3.18
N ILE A 69 -10.65 -5.27 4.50
CA ILE A 69 -9.48 -5.08 5.36
C ILE A 69 -8.62 -6.36 5.40
N ARG A 70 -9.25 -7.53 5.45
CA ARG A 70 -8.55 -8.82 5.40
C ARG A 70 -7.80 -9.01 4.08
N ASP A 71 -8.40 -8.64 2.96
CA ASP A 71 -7.76 -8.77 1.64
C ASP A 71 -6.56 -7.82 1.53
N ALA A 72 -6.70 -6.57 2.00
CA ALA A 72 -5.58 -5.62 2.07
C ALA A 72 -4.43 -6.15 2.94
N ASN A 73 -4.76 -6.77 4.08
CA ASN A 73 -3.78 -7.41 4.95
C ASN A 73 -3.02 -8.55 4.24
N ILE A 74 -3.75 -9.43 3.55
CA ILE A 74 -3.14 -10.55 2.80
C ILE A 74 -2.17 -10.02 1.74
N VAL A 75 -2.59 -9.04 0.94
CA VAL A 75 -1.74 -8.42 -0.09
C VAL A 75 -0.48 -7.83 0.53
N ARG A 76 -0.62 -7.09 1.63
CA ARG A 76 0.50 -6.50 2.37
C ARG A 76 1.50 -7.57 2.82
N ARG A 77 1.02 -8.69 3.40
CA ARG A 77 1.87 -9.80 3.87
C ARG A 77 2.63 -10.49 2.75
N VAL A 78 1.98 -10.74 1.61
CA VAL A 78 2.64 -11.29 0.42
C VAL A 78 3.74 -10.35 -0.06
N LEU A 79 3.50 -9.03 -0.03
CA LEU A 79 4.50 -8.03 -0.40
C LEU A 79 5.64 -7.92 0.62
N GLU A 80 5.42 -8.22 1.91
CA GLU A 80 6.52 -8.32 2.90
C GLU A 80 7.46 -9.48 2.57
N LEU A 81 6.91 -10.64 2.19
CA LEU A 81 7.71 -11.77 1.74
C LEU A 81 8.50 -11.41 0.48
N ALA A 82 7.88 -10.73 -0.49
CA ALA A 82 8.57 -10.32 -1.72
C ALA A 82 9.66 -9.26 -1.48
N ALA A 83 9.43 -8.31 -0.57
CA ALA A 83 10.33 -7.18 -0.35
C ALA A 83 11.47 -7.48 0.65
N TYR A 84 11.21 -8.33 1.66
CA TYR A 84 12.12 -8.59 2.78
C TYR A 84 12.43 -10.07 3.00
N GLY A 85 11.74 -10.99 2.32
CA GLY A 85 11.92 -12.43 2.52
C GLY A 85 11.29 -12.97 3.81
N ALA A 86 10.57 -12.14 4.58
CA ALA A 86 9.97 -12.52 5.85
C ALA A 86 8.68 -11.74 6.14
N ASP A 87 7.77 -12.37 6.88
CA ASP A 87 6.52 -11.78 7.35
C ASP A 87 6.71 -11.15 8.73
N SER A 88 6.22 -9.92 8.92
CA SER A 88 6.49 -9.15 10.14
C SER A 88 5.64 -9.55 11.34
N GLY A 89 4.53 -10.26 11.15
CA GLY A 89 3.59 -10.57 12.24
C GLY A 89 2.70 -9.39 12.66
N LYS A 90 2.88 -8.19 12.07
CA LYS A 90 2.21 -6.95 12.51
C LYS A 90 1.09 -6.57 11.55
N TYR A 91 -0.15 -6.55 12.03
CA TYR A 91 -1.33 -6.49 11.17
C TYR A 91 -2.37 -5.53 11.71
N LEU A 92 -3.02 -4.78 10.81
CA LEU A 92 -4.16 -3.94 11.15
C LEU A 92 -5.40 -4.59 10.53
N GLY A 93 -6.27 -5.19 11.35
CA GLY A 93 -7.41 -5.92 10.83
C GLY A 93 -8.47 -6.26 11.88
N PRO A 94 -9.56 -6.94 11.48
CA PRO A 94 -10.64 -7.34 12.38
C PRO A 94 -10.21 -8.25 13.55
N SER A 95 -9.00 -8.81 13.45
CA SER A 95 -8.37 -9.65 14.48
C SER A 95 -7.27 -8.93 15.27
N ASP A 96 -7.07 -7.62 15.06
CA ASP A 96 -6.14 -6.84 15.88
C ASP A 96 -6.85 -6.41 17.17
N ASP A 97 -6.47 -7.05 18.28
CA ASP A 97 -7.03 -6.80 19.61
C ASP A 97 -6.96 -5.32 20.04
N ARG A 98 -6.00 -4.54 19.50
CA ARG A 98 -5.86 -3.11 19.79
C ARG A 98 -6.99 -2.28 19.17
N LEU A 99 -7.52 -2.73 18.03
CA LEU A 99 -8.64 -2.08 17.35
C LEU A 99 -10.00 -2.53 17.92
N VAL A 100 -10.10 -3.80 18.33
CA VAL A 100 -11.32 -4.38 18.92
C VAL A 100 -11.62 -3.78 20.31
N ARG A 101 -10.58 -3.42 21.08
CA ARG A 101 -10.75 -2.79 22.41
C ARG A 101 -11.02 -1.28 22.38
N GLY A 102 -10.99 -0.64 21.21
CA GLY A 102 -11.18 0.80 21.03
C GLY A 102 -12.62 1.25 20.76
N VAL A 103 -13.58 0.31 20.69
CA VAL A 103 -15.01 0.61 20.57
C VAL A 103 -15.60 0.64 21.99
N VAL A 104 -15.52 1.81 22.64
CA VAL A 104 -16.27 2.16 23.85
C VAL A 104 -17.15 3.36 23.49
#